data_AF-A0A8T4IZL4-F1
#
_entry.id   AF-A0A8T4IZL4-F1
#
_cell.length_a   1.000
_cell.length_b   1.000
_cell.length_c   1.000
_cell.angle_alpha   90.00
_cell.angle_beta   90.00
_cell.angle_gamma   90.00
#
_symmetry.space_group_name_H-M   'P 1'
#
loop_
_entity.id
_entity.type
_entity.pdbx_description
1 polymer ?
#
loop_
_entity_poly.entity_id
_entity_poly.type
_entity_poly.pdbx_seq_one_letter_code
_entity_poly.pdbx_strand_id
1 'polypeptide(L)'
;PSATPSAPGPQRVDPASWGANRGTARRTGAPNVSHDTRQGMSPDAAGSGGSGRRRVTMFLAGVVGALVVIAAAVLLFDLTGKDETVAKPSPSASKKDTKLPAGVKCQGADCTGKDPENMGCGGQHAKTTSSAWVGQSYVEVRYSKVCEASWARVTGAAQGDVVKVEAGKGSQSDEVGATSDAYTEMVAAKSGDAARACATLATGGNGCTQPGTTAPSRGAQ
;
A
#
# COMPACT_ATOMS: atom_id res chain seq x y z
N PRO A 1 26.80 -58.65 -6.80
CA PRO A 1 27.05 -57.92 -5.53
C PRO A 1 27.88 -56.68 -5.83
N SER A 2 27.24 -55.52 -5.97
CA SER A 2 27.93 -54.24 -6.22
C SER A 2 27.15 -53.10 -5.55
N ALA A 3 27.92 -52.23 -4.90
CA ALA A 3 27.55 -51.40 -3.77
C ALA A 3 26.79 -50.10 -4.13
N THR A 4 25.90 -49.70 -3.21
CA THR A 4 25.24 -48.40 -3.17
C THR A 4 26.16 -47.32 -2.56
N PRO A 5 26.17 -46.08 -3.10
CA PRO A 5 26.87 -44.96 -2.46
C PRO A 5 26.02 -44.33 -1.34
N SER A 6 26.67 -44.10 -0.19
CA SER A 6 26.11 -43.49 1.03
C SER A 6 25.82 -41.99 0.88
N ALA A 7 24.71 -41.53 1.45
CA ALA A 7 24.33 -40.12 1.52
C ALA A 7 25.16 -39.33 2.56
N PRO A 8 25.48 -38.04 2.31
CA PRO A 8 26.12 -37.17 3.29
C PRO A 8 25.13 -36.71 4.37
N GLY A 9 25.56 -36.74 5.63
CA GLY A 9 24.77 -36.32 6.80
C GLY A 9 24.61 -34.80 6.93
N PRO A 10 23.68 -34.34 7.81
CA PRO A 10 23.35 -32.93 7.97
C PRO A 10 24.45 -32.15 8.70
N GLN A 11 24.88 -31.04 8.12
CA GLN A 11 25.80 -30.07 8.73
C GLN A 11 25.04 -29.20 9.72
N ARG A 12 25.49 -29.14 10.98
CA ARG A 12 25.02 -28.18 11.97
C ARG A 12 25.63 -26.81 11.67
N VAL A 13 24.79 -25.78 11.54
CA VAL A 13 25.20 -24.38 11.50
C VAL A 13 25.21 -23.82 12.91
N ASP A 14 26.38 -23.36 13.36
CA ASP A 14 26.58 -22.73 14.67
C ASP A 14 26.02 -21.28 14.69
N PRO A 15 25.21 -20.90 15.70
CA PRO A 15 24.58 -19.57 15.77
C PRO A 15 25.52 -18.44 16.29
N ALA A 16 26.85 -18.62 16.26
CA ALA A 16 27.81 -17.69 16.86
C ALA A 16 28.46 -16.69 15.87
N SER A 17 28.00 -16.59 14.62
CA SER A 17 28.62 -15.71 13.61
C SER A 17 28.16 -14.24 13.62
N TRP A 18 27.44 -13.79 14.65
CA TRP A 18 27.00 -12.41 14.79
C TRP A 18 27.85 -11.70 15.84
N GLY A 19 28.99 -11.15 15.42
CA GLY A 19 29.88 -10.47 16.35
C GLY A 19 30.96 -9.65 15.68
N ALA A 20 30.71 -8.34 15.64
CA ALA A 20 31.68 -7.25 15.78
C ALA A 20 32.91 -7.22 14.84
N ASN A 21 32.93 -6.22 13.95
CA ASN A 21 34.19 -5.60 13.54
C ASN A 21 34.12 -4.07 13.72
N ARG A 22 34.52 -3.64 14.93
CA ARG A 22 35.14 -2.33 15.15
C ARG A 22 36.64 -2.58 15.28
N GLY A 23 37.43 -1.94 14.42
CA GLY A 23 38.89 -2.05 14.46
C GLY A 23 39.54 -1.03 13.54
N THR A 24 40.08 0.02 14.14
CA THR A 24 40.76 1.18 13.55
C THR A 24 42.26 0.96 13.30
N ALA A 25 42.79 1.73 12.34
CA ALA A 25 44.21 2.14 12.09
C ALA A 25 45.09 1.13 11.30
N ARG A 26 45.98 1.54 10.36
CA ARG A 26 46.90 2.71 10.38
C ARG A 26 47.61 2.94 9.00
N ARG A 27 47.74 4.22 8.60
CA ARG A 27 48.81 4.97 7.84
C ARG A 27 49.38 4.38 6.53
N THR A 28 49.64 5.16 5.47
CA THR A 28 50.62 6.29 5.37
C THR A 28 50.37 7.17 4.14
N GLY A 29 50.74 8.46 4.21
CA GLY A 29 50.93 9.33 3.03
C GLY A 29 50.63 10.82 3.28
N ALA A 30 51.69 11.63 3.50
CA ALA A 30 51.70 13.10 3.42
C ALA A 30 52.90 13.49 2.53
N PRO A 31 52.97 14.68 1.89
CA PRO A 31 53.17 15.97 2.58
C PRO A 31 52.36 17.17 2.01
N ASN A 32 51.85 18.06 2.86
CA ASN A 32 52.33 19.42 3.20
C ASN A 32 52.15 20.50 2.10
N VAL A 33 51.20 21.41 2.34
CA VAL A 33 51.31 22.84 2.00
C VAL A 33 50.58 23.65 3.08
N SER A 34 51.34 24.47 3.79
CA SER A 34 50.88 25.45 4.78
C SER A 34 50.36 26.70 4.09
N HIS A 35 49.24 27.28 4.54
CA HIS A 35 49.04 28.74 4.60
C HIS A 35 48.03 29.13 5.69
N ASP A 36 48.48 30.05 6.55
CA ASP A 36 47.77 31.01 7.44
C ASP A 36 46.41 31.50 6.88
N THR A 37 45.39 31.97 7.60
CA THR A 37 45.31 32.73 8.87
C THR A 37 43.84 32.78 9.35
N ARG A 38 43.63 32.70 10.67
CA ARG A 38 42.72 33.46 11.58
C ARG A 38 41.30 33.94 11.21
N GLN A 39 40.40 33.69 12.19
CA GLN A 39 39.28 34.52 12.73
C GLN A 39 38.06 34.74 11.80
N GLY A 40 36.80 34.80 12.22
CA GLY A 40 36.12 34.82 13.51
C GLY A 40 34.71 35.41 13.29
N MET A 41 33.75 34.97 14.11
CA MET A 41 32.47 35.65 14.46
C MET A 41 31.29 35.73 13.46
N SER A 42 30.21 35.05 13.86
CA SER A 42 28.74 35.33 13.89
C SER A 42 28.02 36.31 12.92
N PRO A 43 26.68 36.16 12.74
CA PRO A 43 25.90 36.83 11.70
C PRO A 43 25.25 38.14 12.15
N ASP A 44 25.18 39.12 11.25
CA ASP A 44 24.52 40.41 11.47
C ASP A 44 23.14 40.52 10.80
N ALA A 45 22.24 41.17 11.53
CA ALA A 45 20.89 41.54 11.17
C ALA A 45 20.79 43.02 10.72
N ALA A 46 19.71 43.30 9.99
CA ALA A 46 18.98 44.57 9.87
C ALA A 46 19.65 45.83 9.28
N GLY A 47 18.97 46.41 8.28
CA GLY A 47 19.20 47.78 7.81
C GLY A 47 17.89 48.47 7.42
N SER A 48 17.61 49.60 8.07
CA SER A 48 16.42 50.45 7.96
C SER A 48 16.60 51.65 7.01
N GLY A 49 15.48 52.25 6.57
CA GLY A 49 15.37 53.72 6.52
C GLY A 49 14.72 54.35 5.27
N GLY A 50 13.76 55.26 5.46
CA GLY A 50 13.29 56.17 4.42
C GLY A 50 11.92 56.83 4.66
N SER A 51 11.86 57.84 5.54
CA SER A 51 10.78 58.84 5.70
C SER A 51 10.62 59.70 4.42
N GLY A 52 9.57 60.45 4.10
CA GLY A 52 8.34 60.90 4.74
C GLY A 52 7.78 62.06 3.88
N ARG A 53 6.56 62.55 4.20
CA ARG A 53 6.15 63.96 3.98
C ARG A 53 5.50 64.39 2.64
N ARG A 54 4.86 63.51 1.86
CA ARG A 54 3.97 63.89 0.71
C ARG A 54 2.61 63.19 0.67
N ARG A 55 2.15 62.57 1.76
CA ARG A 55 0.84 61.90 1.87
C ARG A 55 -0.09 62.69 2.79
N VAL A 56 -0.85 63.67 2.30
CA VAL A 56 -2.03 64.14 3.08
C VAL A 56 -3.24 64.55 2.22
N THR A 57 -3.11 65.03 0.97
CA THR A 57 -4.28 65.62 0.28
C THR A 57 -4.93 64.82 -0.85
N MET A 58 -4.48 63.60 -1.16
CA MET A 58 -5.06 62.79 -2.26
C MET A 58 -5.67 61.44 -1.84
N PHE A 59 -6.21 61.32 -0.61
CA PHE A 59 -6.90 60.08 -0.19
C PHE A 59 -8.32 60.27 0.34
N LEU A 60 -8.94 61.45 0.15
CA LEU A 60 -10.32 61.69 0.59
C LEU A 60 -11.38 61.57 -0.51
N ALA A 61 -10.99 61.49 -1.79
CA ALA A 61 -11.94 61.28 -2.91
C ALA A 61 -12.13 59.80 -3.30
N GLY A 62 -11.22 58.89 -2.91
CA GLY A 62 -11.27 57.47 -3.32
C GLY A 62 -12.14 56.57 -2.43
N VAL A 63 -12.31 56.94 -1.15
CA VAL A 63 -12.98 56.08 -0.16
C VAL A 63 -14.49 56.02 -0.38
N VAL A 64 -15.11 57.14 -0.78
CA VAL A 64 -16.56 57.19 -1.05
C VAL A 64 -16.92 56.42 -2.32
N GLY A 65 -16.09 56.50 -3.37
CA GLY A 65 -16.30 55.74 -4.61
C GLY A 65 -16.18 54.22 -4.40
N ALA A 66 -15.22 53.78 -3.58
CA ALA A 66 -15.07 52.36 -3.25
C ALA A 66 -16.28 51.81 -2.46
N LEU A 67 -16.83 52.58 -1.51
CA LEU A 67 -17.99 52.15 -0.72
C LEU A 67 -19.27 52.01 -1.55
N VAL A 68 -19.48 52.88 -2.55
CA VAL A 68 -20.65 52.78 -3.46
C VAL A 68 -20.53 51.57 -4.40
N VAL A 69 -19.33 51.27 -4.90
CA VAL A 69 -19.10 50.08 -5.74
C VAL A 69 -19.25 48.79 -4.92
N ILE A 70 -18.80 48.78 -3.67
CA ILE A 70 -19.01 47.64 -2.77
C ILE A 70 -20.50 47.47 -2.44
N ALA A 71 -21.23 48.54 -2.14
CA ALA A 71 -22.68 48.46 -1.88
C ALA A 71 -23.48 48.00 -3.11
N ALA A 72 -23.12 48.47 -4.31
CA ALA A 72 -23.73 48.02 -5.56
C ALA A 72 -23.39 46.55 -5.88
N ALA A 73 -22.18 46.09 -5.57
CA ALA A 73 -21.79 44.70 -5.71
C ALA A 73 -22.56 43.79 -4.74
N VAL A 74 -22.72 44.20 -3.48
CA VAL A 74 -23.47 43.42 -2.47
C VAL A 74 -24.95 43.34 -2.85
N LEU A 75 -25.57 44.45 -3.27
CA LEU A 75 -26.99 44.44 -3.71
C LEU A 75 -27.22 43.64 -5.00
N LEU A 76 -26.26 43.59 -5.92
CA LEU A 76 -26.35 42.75 -7.14
C LEU A 76 -26.10 41.26 -6.85
N PHE A 77 -25.28 40.94 -5.85
CA PHE A 77 -25.07 39.56 -5.39
C PHE A 77 -26.23 39.05 -4.52
N ASP A 78 -26.90 39.90 -3.73
CA ASP A 78 -28.06 39.54 -2.91
C ASP A 78 -29.34 39.34 -3.75
N LEU A 79 -29.50 40.04 -4.89
CA LEU A 79 -30.68 39.90 -5.77
C LEU A 79 -30.55 38.85 -6.88
N THR A 80 -29.37 38.25 -7.04
CA THR A 80 -29.13 37.14 -7.99
C THR A 80 -28.77 35.83 -7.29
N GLY A 81 -29.19 35.70 -6.02
CA GLY A 81 -29.31 34.45 -5.28
C GLY A 81 -30.34 33.54 -5.96
N LYS A 82 -29.89 32.90 -7.03
CA LYS A 82 -30.48 31.73 -7.67
C LYS A 82 -30.80 30.76 -6.55
N ASP A 83 -31.98 30.15 -6.62
CA ASP A 83 -32.45 29.10 -5.72
C ASP A 83 -31.44 27.95 -5.64
N GLU A 84 -30.43 28.12 -4.81
CA GLU A 84 -29.68 27.03 -4.23
C GLU A 84 -30.64 26.41 -3.24
N THR A 85 -31.43 25.45 -3.73
CA THR A 85 -31.96 24.40 -2.87
C THR A 85 -30.78 23.92 -2.05
N VAL A 86 -30.68 24.40 -0.81
CA VAL A 86 -29.75 23.90 0.18
C VAL A 86 -30.05 22.41 0.21
N ALA A 87 -29.20 21.63 -0.45
CA ALA A 87 -29.18 20.20 -0.28
C ALA A 87 -28.85 20.02 1.19
N LYS A 88 -29.92 19.91 1.98
CA LYS A 88 -29.95 19.43 3.36
C LYS A 88 -28.82 18.43 3.47
N PRO A 89 -27.87 18.57 4.40
CA PRO A 89 -26.74 17.65 4.50
C PRO A 89 -27.33 16.25 4.43
N SER A 90 -27.12 15.59 3.29
CA SER A 90 -27.65 14.26 3.06
C SER A 90 -27.05 13.46 4.21
N PRO A 91 -27.84 12.74 5.00
CA PRO A 91 -27.28 11.97 6.10
C PRO A 91 -26.17 11.14 5.50
N SER A 92 -24.91 11.41 5.91
CA SER A 92 -23.76 10.59 5.56
C SER A 92 -24.23 9.17 5.73
N ALA A 93 -24.29 8.42 4.62
CA ALA A 93 -24.86 7.09 4.59
C ALA A 93 -24.35 6.37 5.83
N SER A 94 -25.22 6.19 6.82
CA SER A 94 -24.82 5.60 8.09
C SER A 94 -24.22 4.27 7.68
N LYS A 95 -22.92 4.08 7.95
CA LYS A 95 -22.29 2.77 7.76
C LYS A 95 -23.25 1.81 8.43
N LYS A 96 -23.85 0.91 7.67
CA LYS A 96 -24.66 -0.13 8.29
C LYS A 96 -23.65 -0.88 9.14
N ASP A 97 -23.67 -0.63 10.44
CA ASP A 97 -22.92 -1.41 11.43
C ASP A 97 -23.60 -2.78 11.48
N THR A 98 -23.44 -3.51 10.38
CA THR A 98 -23.77 -4.92 10.31
C THR A 98 -22.85 -5.58 11.30
N LYS A 99 -23.42 -6.09 12.39
CA LYS A 99 -22.64 -6.77 13.42
C LYS A 99 -21.88 -7.93 12.78
N LEU A 100 -20.57 -7.77 12.65
CA LEU A 100 -19.70 -8.81 12.12
C LEU A 100 -19.60 -9.96 13.13
N PRO A 101 -19.42 -11.21 12.65
CA PRO A 101 -19.10 -12.34 13.52
C PRO A 101 -17.87 -12.05 14.40
N ALA A 102 -17.79 -12.70 15.57
CA ALA A 102 -16.65 -12.53 16.45
C ALA A 102 -15.33 -12.82 15.73
N GLY A 103 -14.35 -11.92 15.88
CA GLY A 103 -13.03 -12.03 15.25
C GLY A 103 -12.92 -11.40 13.86
N VAL A 104 -14.04 -11.14 13.17
CA VAL A 104 -14.04 -10.47 11.86
C VAL A 104 -13.98 -8.95 12.03
N LYS A 105 -13.02 -8.29 11.38
CA LYS A 105 -12.70 -6.86 11.62
C LYS A 105 -12.98 -5.94 10.44
N CYS A 106 -13.35 -6.47 9.28
CA CYS A 106 -13.65 -5.69 8.08
C CYS A 106 -14.71 -6.39 7.22
N GLN A 107 -15.32 -5.63 6.29
CA GLN A 107 -16.21 -6.16 5.26
C GLN A 107 -16.13 -5.31 3.99
N GLY A 108 -16.23 -5.95 2.83
CA GLY A 108 -16.26 -5.31 1.52
C GLY A 108 -15.01 -4.49 1.23
N ALA A 109 -15.22 -3.24 0.79
CA ALA A 109 -14.13 -2.33 0.45
C ALA A 109 -13.16 -2.10 1.62
N ASP A 110 -13.65 -2.09 2.86
CA ASP A 110 -12.84 -1.86 4.06
C ASP A 110 -11.85 -3.01 4.33
N CYS A 111 -11.96 -4.16 3.64
CA CYS A 111 -10.98 -5.25 3.68
C CYS A 111 -9.87 -5.15 2.64
N THR A 112 -10.00 -4.29 1.64
CA THR A 112 -9.02 -4.24 0.53
C THR A 112 -7.64 -3.83 1.05
N GLY A 113 -6.59 -4.57 0.65
CA GLY A 113 -5.22 -4.32 1.08
C GLY A 113 -4.97 -4.65 2.55
N LYS A 114 -5.79 -5.53 3.14
CA LYS A 114 -5.58 -6.04 4.50
C LYS A 114 -5.33 -7.53 4.44
N ASP A 115 -4.54 -8.00 5.40
CA ASP A 115 -4.25 -9.42 5.58
C ASP A 115 -5.53 -10.20 5.99
N PRO A 116 -5.89 -11.27 5.27
CA PRO A 116 -7.12 -12.04 5.53
C PRO A 116 -7.14 -12.73 6.89
N GLU A 117 -6.00 -13.16 7.42
CA GLU A 117 -5.93 -13.87 8.71
C GLU A 117 -6.03 -12.89 9.88
N ASN A 118 -5.32 -11.76 9.80
CA ASN A 118 -5.36 -10.68 10.79
C ASN A 118 -6.75 -10.06 10.93
N MET A 119 -7.52 -10.05 9.83
CA MET A 119 -8.91 -9.56 9.79
C MET A 119 -9.95 -10.63 10.15
N GLY A 120 -9.54 -11.88 10.38
CA GLY A 120 -10.43 -12.99 10.71
C GLY A 120 -11.27 -13.50 9.53
N CYS A 121 -10.85 -13.22 8.30
CA CYS A 121 -11.54 -13.62 7.08
C CYS A 121 -11.18 -15.03 6.62
N GLY A 122 -10.04 -15.56 7.08
CA GLY A 122 -9.52 -16.89 6.82
C GLY A 122 -10.25 -18.03 7.55
N GLY A 123 -9.59 -19.19 7.64
CA GLY A 123 -10.11 -20.37 8.36
C GLY A 123 -11.52 -20.81 7.91
N GLN A 124 -12.43 -20.99 8.87
CA GLN A 124 -13.82 -21.41 8.61
C GLN A 124 -14.65 -20.39 7.81
N HIS A 125 -14.18 -19.15 7.69
CA HIS A 125 -14.87 -18.11 6.93
C HIS A 125 -14.48 -18.13 5.45
N ALA A 126 -13.47 -18.91 5.06
CA ALA A 126 -12.90 -18.92 3.73
C ALA A 126 -13.07 -20.27 3.02
N LYS A 127 -13.50 -20.24 1.77
CA LYS A 127 -13.49 -21.43 0.89
C LYS A 127 -12.74 -21.17 -0.41
N THR A 128 -12.18 -22.22 -0.99
CA THR A 128 -11.63 -22.18 -2.35
C THR A 128 -12.79 -22.13 -3.34
N THR A 129 -12.77 -21.17 -4.26
CA THR A 129 -13.82 -20.98 -5.29
C THR A 129 -13.31 -21.22 -6.69
N SER A 130 -12.00 -21.15 -6.89
CA SER A 130 -11.35 -21.54 -8.14
C SER A 130 -9.93 -22.00 -7.85
N SER A 131 -9.40 -22.90 -8.66
CA SER A 131 -8.00 -23.30 -8.58
C SER A 131 -7.43 -23.75 -9.93
N ALA A 132 -6.11 -23.67 -10.06
CA ALA A 132 -5.37 -24.08 -11.24
C ALA A 132 -3.95 -24.52 -10.88
N TRP A 133 -3.35 -25.32 -11.75
CA TRP A 133 -1.93 -25.62 -11.70
C TRP A 133 -1.18 -24.72 -12.68
N VAL A 134 -0.11 -24.08 -12.20
CA VAL A 134 0.83 -23.33 -13.04
C VAL A 134 2.21 -23.96 -12.84
N GLY A 135 2.61 -24.81 -13.78
CA GLY A 135 3.76 -25.69 -13.57
C GLY A 135 3.55 -26.57 -12.33
N GLN A 136 4.45 -26.41 -11.34
CA GLN A 136 4.37 -27.16 -10.08
C GLN A 136 3.49 -26.49 -9.01
N SER A 137 3.18 -25.21 -9.17
CA SER A 137 2.49 -24.37 -8.17
C SER A 137 0.96 -24.54 -8.25
N TYR A 138 0.32 -24.81 -7.12
CA TYR A 138 -1.14 -24.86 -7.00
C TYR A 138 -1.67 -23.50 -6.59
N VAL A 139 -2.45 -22.86 -7.45
CA VAL A 139 -2.99 -21.52 -7.23
C VAL A 139 -4.48 -21.63 -6.92
N GLU A 140 -4.91 -20.97 -5.85
CA GLU A 140 -6.29 -20.98 -5.36
C GLU A 140 -6.82 -19.55 -5.22
N VAL A 141 -8.09 -19.33 -5.58
CA VAL A 141 -8.87 -18.19 -5.12
C VAL A 141 -9.58 -18.60 -3.83
N ARG A 142 -9.28 -17.91 -2.73
CA ARG A 142 -10.05 -18.03 -1.48
C ARG A 142 -11.00 -16.86 -1.35
N TYR A 143 -12.23 -17.16 -0.96
CA TYR A 143 -13.28 -16.16 -0.78
C TYR A 143 -13.91 -16.31 0.61
N SER A 144 -14.10 -15.16 1.27
CA SER A 144 -14.85 -15.05 2.51
C SER A 144 -16.16 -14.32 2.28
N LYS A 145 -17.28 -15.02 2.48
CA LYS A 145 -18.63 -14.43 2.32
C LYS A 145 -18.89 -13.36 3.37
N VAL A 146 -18.41 -13.55 4.59
CA VAL A 146 -18.62 -12.59 5.70
C VAL A 146 -17.82 -11.31 5.48
N CYS A 147 -16.60 -11.42 4.93
CA CYS A 147 -15.76 -10.27 4.62
C CYS A 147 -16.03 -9.66 3.25
N GLU A 148 -16.83 -10.30 2.38
CA GLU A 148 -17.03 -9.89 0.98
C GLU A 148 -15.71 -9.57 0.27
N ALA A 149 -14.74 -10.46 0.45
CA ALA A 149 -13.38 -10.27 -0.04
C ALA A 149 -12.76 -11.59 -0.47
N SER A 150 -11.87 -11.51 -1.45
CA SER A 150 -11.09 -12.65 -1.95
C SER A 150 -9.59 -12.37 -1.87
N TRP A 151 -8.80 -13.42 -1.82
CA TRP A 151 -7.34 -13.38 -1.94
C TRP A 151 -6.86 -14.63 -2.67
N ALA A 152 -5.65 -14.57 -3.20
CA ALA A 152 -5.01 -15.74 -3.78
C ALA A 152 -4.17 -16.46 -2.74
N ARG A 153 -4.13 -17.79 -2.81
CA ARG A 153 -3.13 -18.62 -2.13
C ARG A 153 -2.38 -19.42 -3.17
N VAL A 154 -1.09 -19.59 -2.97
CA VAL A 154 -0.27 -20.51 -3.75
C VAL A 154 0.43 -21.50 -2.83
N THR A 155 0.51 -22.76 -3.27
CA THR A 155 1.33 -23.78 -2.60
C THR A 155 2.21 -24.53 -3.58
N GLY A 156 3.33 -25.05 -3.09
CA GLY A 156 4.31 -25.77 -3.93
C GLY A 156 4.99 -24.89 -4.98
N ALA A 157 5.08 -23.59 -4.70
CA ALA A 157 5.77 -22.60 -5.53
C ALA A 157 7.26 -22.52 -5.21
N ALA A 158 8.04 -22.01 -6.16
CA ALA A 158 9.45 -21.69 -5.95
C ALA A 158 9.59 -20.30 -5.33
N GLN A 159 10.68 -20.09 -4.59
CA GLN A 159 11.04 -18.75 -4.11
C GLN A 159 11.19 -17.79 -5.30
N GLY A 160 10.58 -16.61 -5.21
CA GLY A 160 10.55 -15.61 -6.27
C GLY A 160 9.38 -15.76 -7.27
N ASP A 161 8.58 -16.84 -7.17
CA ASP A 161 7.30 -16.89 -7.89
C ASP A 161 6.38 -15.77 -7.37
N VAL A 162 5.56 -15.18 -8.23
CA VAL A 162 4.60 -14.14 -7.84
C VAL A 162 3.19 -14.67 -7.96
N VAL A 163 2.39 -14.52 -6.90
CA VAL A 163 0.95 -14.79 -6.93
C VAL A 163 0.18 -13.47 -6.92
N LYS A 164 -0.88 -13.38 -7.72
CA LYS A 164 -1.73 -12.20 -7.85
C LYS A 164 -3.19 -12.59 -7.77
N VAL A 165 -4.00 -11.79 -7.07
CA VAL A 165 -5.47 -11.85 -7.09
C VAL A 165 -6.01 -10.61 -7.79
N GLU A 166 -7.07 -10.76 -8.57
CA GLU A 166 -7.75 -9.67 -9.26
C GLU A 166 -9.27 -9.83 -9.14
N ALA A 167 -9.96 -8.76 -8.76
CA ALA A 167 -11.43 -8.69 -8.69
C ALA A 167 -11.93 -7.31 -9.14
N GLY A 168 -12.65 -7.27 -10.26
CA GLY A 168 -13.07 -6.00 -10.87
C GLY A 168 -11.87 -5.10 -11.19
N LYS A 169 -11.76 -3.95 -10.51
CA LYS A 169 -10.65 -3.00 -10.63
C LYS A 169 -9.57 -3.17 -9.55
N GLY A 170 -9.79 -4.03 -8.55
CA GLY A 170 -8.84 -4.27 -7.46
C GLY A 170 -7.88 -5.40 -7.79
N SER A 171 -6.63 -5.26 -7.33
CA SER A 171 -5.63 -6.32 -7.41
C SER A 171 -4.69 -6.28 -6.22
N GLN A 172 -4.24 -7.44 -5.77
CA GLN A 172 -3.15 -7.59 -4.79
C GLN A 172 -2.20 -8.67 -5.26
N SER A 173 -0.93 -8.58 -4.86
CA SER A 173 0.10 -9.54 -5.22
C SER A 173 1.05 -9.78 -4.05
N ASP A 174 1.67 -10.94 -4.04
CA ASP A 174 2.72 -11.30 -3.11
C ASP A 174 3.79 -12.15 -3.80
N GLU A 175 5.02 -12.07 -3.31
CA GLU A 175 6.16 -12.86 -3.81
C GLU A 175 6.44 -14.02 -2.84
N VAL A 176 6.63 -15.21 -3.40
CA VAL A 176 6.86 -16.42 -2.62
C VAL A 176 8.25 -16.38 -1.99
N GLY A 177 8.29 -16.46 -0.66
CA GLY A 177 9.52 -16.55 0.13
C GLY A 177 10.07 -17.99 0.23
N ALA A 178 10.73 -18.28 1.34
CA ALA A 178 11.43 -19.55 1.55
C ALA A 178 10.51 -20.76 1.86
N THR A 179 9.21 -20.54 2.10
CA THR A 179 8.27 -21.58 2.56
C THR A 179 7.51 -22.29 1.44
N SER A 180 7.75 -21.95 0.18
CA SER A 180 7.03 -22.48 -1.00
C SER A 180 5.52 -22.22 -1.04
N ASP A 181 4.99 -21.52 -0.05
CA ASP A 181 3.60 -21.10 0.06
C ASP A 181 3.55 -19.59 0.29
N ALA A 182 2.56 -18.92 -0.30
CA ALA A 182 2.28 -17.50 -0.08
C ALA A 182 0.80 -17.19 -0.27
N TYR A 183 0.37 -16.02 0.19
CA TYR A 183 -0.98 -15.54 -0.03
C TYR A 183 -1.01 -14.03 -0.14
N THR A 184 -1.92 -13.52 -0.97
CA THR A 184 -2.06 -12.08 -1.17
C THR A 184 -2.86 -11.44 -0.05
N GLU A 185 -2.71 -10.12 0.10
CA GLU A 185 -3.74 -9.31 0.75
C GLU A 185 -5.09 -9.43 0.03
N MET A 186 -6.15 -9.00 0.72
CA MET A 186 -7.51 -9.10 0.21
C MET A 186 -7.84 -8.05 -0.85
N VAL A 187 -8.70 -8.44 -1.79
CA VAL A 187 -9.45 -7.56 -2.69
C VAL A 187 -10.94 -7.69 -2.41
N ALA A 188 -11.66 -6.58 -2.34
CA ALA A 188 -13.12 -6.61 -2.22
C ALA A 188 -13.75 -7.37 -3.41
N ALA A 189 -14.63 -8.32 -3.10
CA ALA A 189 -15.25 -9.20 -4.09
C ALA A 189 -16.68 -9.54 -3.67
N LYS A 190 -17.65 -9.30 -4.58
CA LYS A 190 -19.08 -9.55 -4.30
C LYS A 190 -19.42 -11.05 -4.25
N SER A 191 -18.61 -11.89 -4.88
CA SER A 191 -18.77 -13.34 -4.90
C SER A 191 -17.42 -14.02 -5.13
N GLY A 192 -17.39 -15.33 -4.88
CA GLY A 192 -16.22 -16.17 -5.10
C GLY A 192 -15.73 -16.25 -6.55
N ASP A 193 -16.65 -16.09 -7.50
CA ASP A 193 -16.37 -16.17 -8.94
C ASP A 193 -16.09 -14.78 -9.55
N ALA A 194 -16.17 -13.72 -8.74
CA ALA A 194 -15.80 -12.36 -9.16
C ALA A 194 -14.29 -12.12 -9.14
N ALA A 195 -13.51 -13.07 -8.62
CA ALA A 195 -12.06 -13.00 -8.52
C ALA A 195 -11.39 -14.10 -9.34
N ARG A 196 -10.20 -13.79 -9.85
CA ARG A 196 -9.26 -14.78 -10.41
C ARG A 196 -7.92 -14.66 -9.70
N ALA A 197 -7.19 -15.75 -9.64
CA ALA A 197 -5.83 -15.79 -9.14
C ALA A 197 -4.90 -16.18 -10.28
N CYS A 198 -3.74 -15.52 -10.38
CA CYS A 198 -2.71 -15.81 -11.36
C CYS A 198 -1.38 -16.06 -10.65
N ALA A 199 -0.56 -16.94 -11.21
CA ALA A 199 0.83 -17.07 -10.82
C ALA A 199 1.74 -16.80 -12.01
N THR A 200 2.88 -16.18 -11.73
CA THR A 200 4.00 -16.01 -12.65
C THR A 200 5.21 -16.69 -12.02
N LEU A 201 5.78 -17.66 -12.73
CA LEU A 201 6.91 -18.42 -12.21
C LEU A 201 8.22 -17.64 -12.43
N ALA A 202 9.12 -17.65 -11.46
CA ALA A 202 10.44 -17.03 -11.58
C ALA A 202 11.28 -17.63 -12.72
N THR A 203 11.04 -18.92 -13.01
CA THR A 203 11.68 -19.65 -14.11
C THR A 203 11.05 -19.38 -15.48
N GLY A 204 9.99 -18.57 -15.51
CA GLY A 204 9.21 -18.25 -16.71
C GLY A 204 7.91 -19.04 -16.80
N GLY A 205 6.94 -18.45 -17.49
CA GLY A 205 5.57 -18.97 -17.61
C GLY A 205 4.61 -18.32 -16.61
N ASN A 206 3.34 -18.28 -17.00
CA ASN A 206 2.26 -17.79 -16.16
C ASN A 206 0.99 -18.60 -16.40
N GLY A 207 0.03 -18.47 -15.49
CA GLY A 207 -1.29 -19.06 -15.65
C GLY A 207 -2.25 -18.51 -14.60
N CYS A 208 -3.55 -18.61 -14.90
CA CYS A 208 -4.59 -18.11 -14.03
C CYS A 208 -5.68 -19.16 -13.81
N THR A 209 -6.39 -19.03 -12.70
CA THR A 209 -7.61 -19.76 -12.44
C THR A 209 -8.71 -19.32 -13.40
N GLN A 210 -9.58 -20.26 -13.76
CA GLN A 210 -10.87 -19.94 -14.37
C GLN A 210 -11.92 -19.75 -13.27
N PRO A 211 -12.70 -18.65 -13.26
CA PRO A 211 -13.74 -18.43 -12.27
C PRO A 211 -14.70 -19.62 -12.12
N GLY A 212 -15.01 -20.00 -10.88
CA GLY A 212 -15.88 -21.13 -10.54
C GLY A 212 -15.32 -22.52 -10.84
N THR A 213 -14.08 -22.64 -11.31
CA THR A 213 -13.49 -23.93 -11.71
C THR A 213 -12.38 -24.34 -10.75
N THR A 214 -12.45 -25.57 -10.24
CA THR A 214 -11.43 -26.14 -9.34
C THR A 214 -10.66 -27.23 -10.06
N ALA A 215 -9.33 -27.12 -10.06
CA ALA A 215 -8.45 -28.15 -10.61
C ALA A 215 -8.44 -29.41 -9.73
N PRO A 216 -8.38 -30.61 -10.34
CA PRO A 216 -8.26 -31.86 -9.60
C PRO A 216 -6.89 -31.99 -8.92
N SER A 217 -6.83 -32.85 -7.91
CA SER A 217 -5.57 -33.26 -7.30
C SER A 217 -4.72 -34.02 -8.32
N ARG A 218 -3.40 -33.78 -8.30
CA ARG A 218 -2.44 -34.28 -9.31
C ARG A 218 -2.36 -35.82 -9.45
N GLY A 219 -2.92 -36.57 -8.51
CA GLY A 219 -2.86 -38.05 -8.48
C GLY A 219 -4.16 -38.75 -8.87
N ALA A 220 -5.15 -38.02 -9.40
CA ALA A 220 -6.46 -38.57 -9.78
C ALA A 220 -6.57 -38.89 -11.28
N GLN A 221 -5.46 -39.16 -11.97
CA GLN A 221 -5.42 -39.52 -13.40
C GLN A 221 -4.89 -40.93 -13.59
#